data_AF-A0AAV0KLE8-F1
#
_entry.id   AF-A0AAV0KLE8-F1
#
_cell.length_a   1.000
_cell.length_b   1.000
_cell.length_c   1.000
_cell.angle_alpha   90.00
_cell.angle_beta   90.00
_cell.angle_gamma   90.00
#
_symmetry.space_group_name_H-M   'P 1'
#
loop_
_entity.id
_entity.type
_entity.pdbx_description
1 polymer ?
#
loop_
_entity_poly.entity_id
_entity_poly.type
_entity_poly.pdbx_seq_one_letter_code
_entity_poly.pdbx_strand_id
1 'polypeptide(L)'
;MVQASDFAFSGLHIPGNTSNSVGSRVTPVAVTQIPGLNTLGISMVRIDYAPWGINSLHTHPRATEILTVIEGSLEVGFVTSNPENRHITKILKKGDVFVFPVGLIHYQRNIGYGNVVAIAALSSQNPGVITIANTVFGSKPDINTDLLAKAFQVDKSVVWQLQTKF
;
A
#
# COMPACT_ATOMS: atom_id res chain seq x y z
N MET A 1 -7.86 -9.19 -32.97
CA MET A 1 -6.76 -8.23 -33.22
C MET A 1 -6.59 -7.36 -31.99
N VAL A 2 -5.35 -6.97 -31.68
CA VAL A 2 -5.02 -6.05 -30.59
C VAL A 2 -5.54 -4.64 -30.91
N GLN A 3 -6.05 -3.91 -29.92
CA GLN A 3 -6.67 -2.58 -30.06
C GLN A 3 -6.11 -1.59 -29.03
N ALA A 4 -6.32 -0.29 -29.27
CA ALA A 4 -5.89 0.76 -28.34
C ALA A 4 -6.49 0.60 -26.92
N SER A 5 -7.70 0.06 -26.82
CA SER A 5 -8.34 -0.27 -25.53
C SER A 5 -7.58 -1.31 -24.71
N ASP A 6 -6.78 -2.16 -25.34
CA ASP A 6 -5.96 -3.14 -24.62
C ASP A 6 -4.79 -2.48 -23.86
N PHE A 7 -4.45 -1.23 -24.22
CA PHE A 7 -3.34 -0.45 -23.66
C PHE A 7 -3.77 0.80 -22.89
N ALA A 8 -5.08 1.04 -22.74
CA ALA A 8 -5.61 2.26 -22.16
C ALA A 8 -6.43 2.00 -20.90
N PHE A 9 -6.37 2.93 -19.94
CA PHE A 9 -7.25 2.96 -18.78
C PHE A 9 -7.77 4.38 -18.56
N SER A 10 -9.08 4.50 -18.38
CA SER A 10 -9.76 5.75 -18.05
C SER A 10 -10.33 5.67 -16.64
N GLY A 11 -10.22 6.74 -15.86
CA GLY A 11 -10.85 6.84 -14.53
C GLY A 11 -9.90 7.22 -13.39
N LEU A 12 -8.58 7.28 -13.62
CA LEU A 12 -7.63 7.72 -12.58
C LEU A 12 -7.84 9.18 -12.13
N HIS A 13 -8.61 10.00 -12.85
CA HIS A 13 -8.97 11.35 -12.41
C HIS A 13 -10.10 11.35 -11.37
N ILE A 14 -10.84 10.25 -11.24
CA ILE A 14 -11.97 10.11 -10.32
C ILE A 14 -11.42 9.68 -8.95
N PRO A 15 -11.68 10.44 -7.87
CA PRO A 15 -11.27 10.05 -6.53
C PRO A 15 -11.92 8.74 -6.08
N GLY A 16 -11.14 7.89 -5.43
CA GLY A 16 -11.65 6.69 -4.77
C GLY A 16 -12.47 7.00 -3.51
N ASN A 17 -13.39 6.10 -3.14
CA ASN A 17 -14.16 6.23 -1.90
C ASN A 17 -13.30 5.92 -0.66
N THR A 18 -12.97 6.96 0.11
CA THR A 18 -12.18 6.91 1.34
C THR A 18 -13.00 6.73 2.61
N SER A 19 -14.33 6.59 2.53
CA SER A 19 -15.22 6.33 3.67
C SER A 19 -15.11 4.87 4.14
N ASN A 20 -13.96 4.52 4.71
CA ASN A 20 -13.63 3.21 5.25
C ASN A 20 -12.73 3.34 6.48
N SER A 21 -12.42 2.22 7.15
CA SER A 21 -11.70 2.20 8.43
C SER A 21 -10.29 2.79 8.39
N VAL A 22 -9.62 2.77 7.23
CA VAL A 22 -8.26 3.30 7.07
C VAL A 22 -8.24 4.70 6.45
N GLY A 23 -9.38 5.20 5.97
CA GLY A 23 -9.49 6.54 5.41
C GLY A 23 -8.75 6.73 4.07
N SER A 24 -8.50 5.66 3.32
CA SER A 24 -7.81 5.74 2.03
C SER A 24 -8.39 4.78 0.99
N ARG A 25 -8.08 5.01 -0.28
CA ARG A 25 -8.46 4.12 -1.38
C ARG A 25 -7.35 4.04 -2.41
N VAL A 26 -6.89 2.82 -2.66
CA VAL A 26 -5.99 2.49 -3.78
C VAL A 26 -6.83 2.11 -5.00
N THR A 27 -6.57 2.76 -6.13
CA THR A 27 -7.16 2.46 -7.43
C THR A 27 -6.05 1.91 -8.34
N PRO A 28 -6.00 0.58 -8.55
CA PRO A 28 -4.93 -0.04 -9.31
C PRO A 28 -5.11 0.10 -10.81
N VAL A 29 -3.99 0.21 -11.52
CA VAL A 29 -3.85 0.13 -12.97
C VAL A 29 -2.69 -0.84 -13.27
N ALA A 30 -3.00 -2.12 -13.07
CA ALA A 30 -2.07 -3.23 -13.29
C ALA A 30 -2.49 -4.05 -14.52
N VAL A 31 -1.82 -5.17 -14.79
CA VAL A 31 -2.12 -6.05 -15.92
C VAL A 31 -3.58 -6.54 -15.96
N THR A 32 -4.27 -6.56 -14.82
CA THR A 32 -5.69 -6.90 -14.72
C THR A 32 -6.62 -5.80 -15.22
N GLN A 33 -6.19 -4.54 -15.24
CA GLN A 33 -6.94 -3.40 -15.80
C GLN A 33 -6.47 -3.06 -17.22
N ILE A 34 -5.18 -3.20 -17.51
CA ILE A 34 -4.60 -2.97 -18.84
C ILE A 34 -3.90 -4.25 -19.30
N PRO A 35 -4.54 -5.10 -20.11
CA PRO A 35 -3.96 -6.36 -20.60
C PRO A 35 -2.62 -6.16 -21.33
N GLY A 36 -2.47 -5.04 -22.04
CA GLY A 36 -1.26 -4.66 -22.75
C GLY A 36 -0.03 -4.42 -21.87
N LEU A 37 -0.17 -4.35 -20.54
CA LEU A 37 0.96 -4.34 -19.61
C LEU A 37 1.65 -5.70 -19.48
N ASN A 38 1.05 -6.77 -20.02
CA ASN A 38 1.65 -8.08 -19.97
C ASN A 38 3.04 -8.06 -20.66
N THR A 39 4.04 -8.64 -19.99
CA THR A 39 5.47 -8.66 -20.34
C THR A 39 6.24 -7.35 -20.21
N LEU A 40 5.57 -6.21 -19.91
CA LEU A 40 6.24 -4.89 -19.88
C LEU A 40 6.85 -4.52 -18.52
N GLY A 41 6.57 -5.31 -17.47
CA GLY A 41 7.25 -5.17 -16.18
C GLY A 41 6.92 -3.88 -15.42
N ILE A 42 5.80 -3.21 -15.70
CA ILE A 42 5.39 -1.98 -15.01
C ILE A 42 3.89 -1.94 -14.72
N SER A 43 3.51 -1.16 -13.72
CA SER A 43 2.11 -0.85 -13.39
C SER A 43 2.01 0.52 -12.69
N MET A 44 0.79 1.00 -12.47
CA MET A 44 0.52 2.26 -11.80
C MET A 44 -0.62 2.12 -10.79
N VAL A 45 -0.65 2.99 -9.79
CA VAL A 45 -1.78 3.14 -8.87
C VAL A 45 -2.03 4.63 -8.61
N ARG A 46 -3.30 4.98 -8.37
CA ARG A 46 -3.67 6.21 -7.66
C ARG A 46 -4.02 5.86 -6.23
N ILE A 47 -3.69 6.74 -5.30
CA ILE A 47 -4.10 6.63 -3.91
C ILE A 47 -4.73 7.94 -3.46
N ASP A 48 -5.96 7.84 -2.96
CA ASP A 48 -6.70 8.95 -2.35
C ASP A 48 -6.72 8.75 -0.83
N TYR A 49 -6.45 9.82 -0.07
CA TYR A 49 -6.48 9.80 1.39
C TYR A 49 -7.42 10.91 1.90
N ALA A 50 -8.34 10.52 2.78
CA ALA A 50 -9.09 11.46 3.63
C ALA A 50 -8.14 12.09 4.67
N PRO A 51 -8.57 13.14 5.39
CA PRO A 51 -7.81 13.66 6.53
C PRO A 51 -7.45 12.56 7.50
N TRP A 52 -6.17 12.50 7.90
CA TRP A 52 -5.63 11.46 8.79
C TRP A 52 -5.69 10.02 8.25
N GLY A 53 -6.10 9.82 6.99
CA GLY A 53 -6.13 8.52 6.33
C GLY A 53 -4.74 7.91 6.15
N ILE A 54 -4.68 6.58 6.18
CA ILE A 54 -3.45 5.81 6.00
C ILE A 54 -3.60 4.81 4.87
N ASN A 55 -2.50 4.55 4.18
CA ASN A 55 -2.28 3.27 3.54
C ASN A 55 -1.41 2.46 4.52
N SER A 56 -2.05 1.49 5.18
CA SER A 56 -1.48 0.72 6.29
C SER A 56 -0.16 0.06 5.94
N LEU A 57 0.61 -0.37 6.95
CA LEU A 57 1.85 -1.11 6.73
C LEU A 57 1.64 -2.27 5.74
N HIS A 58 2.37 -2.24 4.64
CA HIS A 58 2.29 -3.23 3.57
C HIS A 58 3.63 -3.40 2.87
N THR A 59 3.73 -4.42 2.02
CA THR A 59 4.88 -4.62 1.14
C THR A 59 4.47 -5.16 -0.24
N HIS A 60 5.32 -4.91 -1.22
CA HIS A 60 5.21 -5.43 -2.59
C HIS A 60 6.28 -6.51 -2.80
N PRO A 61 5.89 -7.80 -2.86
CA PRO A 61 6.86 -8.89 -2.97
C PRO A 61 7.57 -8.95 -4.33
N ARG A 62 7.06 -8.24 -5.35
CA ARG A 62 7.55 -8.33 -6.73
C ARG A 62 7.87 -6.99 -7.38
N ALA A 63 7.84 -5.87 -6.65
CA ALA A 63 8.11 -4.57 -7.23
C ALA A 63 8.70 -3.57 -6.23
N THR A 64 9.60 -2.73 -6.74
CA THR A 64 9.90 -1.42 -6.15
C THR A 64 8.76 -0.46 -6.54
N GLU A 65 8.42 0.46 -5.64
CA GLU A 65 7.45 1.52 -5.87
C GLU A 65 8.15 2.88 -5.89
N ILE A 66 7.73 3.75 -6.81
CA ILE A 66 8.06 5.18 -6.78
C ILE A 66 6.76 5.98 -6.74
N LEU A 67 6.61 6.83 -5.73
CA LEU A 67 5.40 7.58 -5.44
C LEU A 67 5.64 9.08 -5.57
N THR A 68 4.72 9.78 -6.22
CA THR A 68 4.70 11.24 -6.35
C THR A 68 3.40 11.77 -5.73
N VAL A 69 3.52 12.82 -4.90
CA VAL A 69 2.35 13.53 -4.37
C VAL A 69 1.82 14.50 -5.41
N ILE A 70 0.54 14.38 -5.76
CA ILE A 70 -0.12 15.25 -6.74
C ILE A 70 -0.88 16.39 -6.05
N GLU A 71 -1.39 16.14 -4.84
CA GLU A 71 -2.12 17.12 -4.04
C GLU A 71 -1.87 16.91 -2.55
N GLY A 72 -1.76 18.01 -1.78
CA GLY A 72 -1.65 17.99 -0.33
C GLY A 72 -0.24 17.68 0.19
N SER A 73 -0.15 17.03 1.35
CA SER A 73 1.10 16.65 2.00
C SER A 73 0.96 15.27 2.66
N LEU A 74 1.95 14.42 2.46
CA LEU A 74 1.89 13.01 2.82
C LEU A 74 3.15 12.62 3.60
N GLU A 75 2.97 12.09 4.81
CA GLU A 75 4.04 11.38 5.49
C GLU A 75 4.21 10.01 4.84
N VAL A 76 5.44 9.65 4.52
CA VAL A 76 5.80 8.34 3.99
C VAL A 76 6.93 7.73 4.81
N GLY A 77 7.00 6.41 4.85
CA GLY A 77 8.17 5.76 5.44
C GLY A 77 8.25 4.27 5.16
N PHE A 78 9.47 3.73 5.28
CA PHE A 78 9.75 2.30 5.23
C PHE A 78 10.76 1.90 6.30
N VAL A 79 10.82 0.60 6.60
CA VAL A 79 11.76 0.04 7.57
C VAL A 79 12.78 -0.83 6.82
N THR A 80 14.08 -0.63 7.08
CA THR A 80 15.14 -1.48 6.51
C THR A 80 15.09 -2.89 7.08
N SER A 81 15.75 -3.84 6.43
CA SER A 81 15.82 -5.22 6.91
C SER A 81 16.66 -5.35 8.19
N ASN A 82 16.60 -6.52 8.81
CA ASN A 82 17.49 -6.91 9.89
C ASN A 82 18.98 -6.74 9.50
N PRO A 83 19.86 -6.46 10.48
CA PRO A 83 19.57 -6.33 11.92
C PRO A 83 19.08 -4.94 12.35
N GLU A 84 19.17 -3.94 11.47
CA GLU A 84 19.02 -2.53 11.85
C GLU A 84 17.57 -2.13 12.11
N ASN A 85 16.63 -2.66 11.31
CA ASN A 85 15.22 -2.28 11.38
C ASN A 85 15.02 -0.75 11.42
N ARG A 86 15.82 -0.02 10.64
CA ARG A 86 15.88 1.43 10.68
C ARG A 86 14.67 2.02 9.97
N HIS A 87 13.94 2.89 10.65
CA HIS A 87 12.86 3.65 10.06
C HIS A 87 13.40 4.83 9.24
N ILE A 88 13.06 4.86 7.95
CA ILE A 88 13.36 5.94 7.02
C ILE A 88 12.03 6.64 6.68
N THR A 89 11.92 7.94 6.96
CA THR A 89 10.67 8.69 6.79
C THR A 89 10.88 10.11 6.29
N LYS A 90 9.86 10.65 5.61
CA LYS A 90 9.81 12.03 5.12
C LYS A 90 8.37 12.51 5.01
N ILE A 91 8.15 13.81 5.21
CA ILE A 91 6.92 14.50 4.80
C ILE A 91 7.14 15.04 3.39
N LEU A 92 6.35 14.55 2.44
CA LEU A 92 6.31 14.97 1.06
C LEU A 92 5.24 16.05 0.84
N LYS A 93 5.52 16.99 -0.04
CA LYS A 93 4.57 17.99 -0.55
C LYS A 93 4.24 17.70 -2.02
N LYS A 94 3.24 18.39 -2.56
CA LYS A 94 2.92 18.35 -4.00
C LYS A 94 4.19 18.48 -4.87
N GLY A 95 4.40 17.49 -5.74
CA GLY A 95 5.54 17.40 -6.65
C GLY A 95 6.72 16.59 -6.10
N ASP A 96 6.79 16.36 -4.79
CA ASP A 96 7.85 15.55 -4.20
C ASP A 96 7.66 14.05 -4.50
N VAL A 97 8.79 13.35 -4.57
CA VAL A 97 8.88 11.94 -4.94
C VAL A 97 9.59 11.14 -3.84
N PHE A 98 9.17 9.89 -3.63
CA PHE A 98 9.81 8.97 -2.71
C PHE A 98 9.80 7.54 -3.27
N VAL A 99 10.84 6.77 -2.96
CA VAL A 99 11.02 5.40 -3.47
C VAL A 99 10.95 4.40 -2.31
N PHE A 100 10.17 3.34 -2.50
CA PHE A 100 10.09 2.20 -1.58
C PHE A 100 10.75 0.98 -2.22
N PRO A 101 11.90 0.50 -1.69
CA PRO A 101 12.57 -0.68 -2.22
C PRO A 101 11.70 -1.94 -2.16
N VAL A 102 11.83 -2.81 -3.15
CA VAL A 102 11.10 -4.09 -3.24
C VAL A 102 11.18 -4.90 -1.94
N GLY A 103 10.03 -5.42 -1.50
CA GLY A 103 9.94 -6.29 -0.34
C GLY A 103 10.08 -5.62 1.02
N LEU A 104 10.38 -4.32 1.10
CA LEU A 104 10.40 -3.61 2.39
C LEU A 104 9.00 -3.22 2.84
N ILE A 105 8.77 -3.30 4.15
CA ILE A 105 7.52 -2.85 4.77
C ILE A 105 7.52 -1.33 4.80
N HIS A 106 6.45 -0.74 4.28
CA HIS A 106 6.30 0.71 4.18
C HIS A 106 4.84 1.13 4.39
N TYR A 107 4.63 2.43 4.54
CA TYR A 107 3.33 3.06 4.76
C TYR A 107 3.27 4.45 4.16
N GLN A 108 2.04 4.96 4.04
CA GLN A 108 1.79 6.38 3.83
C GLN A 108 0.69 6.87 4.77
N ARG A 109 0.78 8.11 5.24
CA ARG A 109 -0.17 8.74 6.14
C ARG A 109 -0.41 10.18 5.75
N ASN A 110 -1.67 10.55 5.57
CA ASN A 110 -2.07 11.94 5.53
C ASN A 110 -1.98 12.51 6.95
N ILE A 111 -1.19 13.57 7.14
CA ILE A 111 -1.02 14.26 8.43
C ILE A 111 -1.71 15.63 8.47
N GLY A 112 -2.50 15.94 7.44
CA GLY A 112 -3.24 17.18 7.30
C GLY A 112 -4.75 17.03 7.47
N TYR A 113 -5.44 18.16 7.42
CA TYR A 113 -6.90 18.27 7.53
C TYR A 113 -7.63 18.29 6.18
N GLY A 114 -6.89 18.33 5.07
CA GLY A 114 -7.42 18.22 3.71
C GLY A 114 -7.20 16.84 3.12
N ASN A 115 -7.80 16.57 1.96
CA ASN A 115 -7.55 15.35 1.20
C ASN A 115 -6.15 15.37 0.55
N VAL A 116 -5.58 14.19 0.32
CA VAL A 116 -4.28 14.01 -0.34
C VAL A 116 -4.45 13.05 -1.50
N VAL A 117 -3.76 13.32 -2.60
CA VAL A 117 -3.71 12.45 -3.78
C VAL A 117 -2.27 12.15 -4.11
N ALA A 118 -1.96 10.87 -4.29
CA ALA A 118 -0.68 10.39 -4.78
C ALA A 118 -0.85 9.47 -5.99
N ILE A 119 0.15 9.44 -6.86
CA ILE A 119 0.28 8.44 -7.92
C ILE A 119 1.60 7.71 -7.70
N ALA A 120 1.58 6.40 -7.83
CA ALA A 120 2.79 5.59 -7.78
C ALA A 120 2.91 4.69 -9.00
N ALA A 121 4.14 4.47 -9.45
CA ALA A 121 4.48 3.48 -10.46
C ALA A 121 5.25 2.34 -9.79
N LEU A 122 5.02 1.11 -10.26
CA LEU A 122 5.66 -0.08 -9.71
C LEU A 122 6.40 -0.83 -10.80
N SER A 123 7.58 -1.34 -10.46
CA SER A 123 8.47 -2.09 -11.36
C SER A 123 8.02 -3.53 -11.63
N SER A 124 6.71 -3.76 -11.73
CA SER A 124 6.10 -5.02 -12.15
C SER A 124 4.70 -4.79 -12.69
N GLN A 125 4.31 -5.57 -13.70
CA GLN A 125 2.93 -5.62 -14.20
C GLN A 125 1.93 -6.15 -13.15
N ASN A 126 2.44 -6.91 -12.17
CA ASN A 126 1.68 -7.46 -11.06
C ASN A 126 2.56 -7.41 -9.78
N PRO A 127 2.62 -6.26 -9.10
CA PRO A 127 3.49 -6.08 -7.92
C PRO A 127 3.10 -7.00 -6.76
N GLY A 128 1.80 -7.32 -6.64
CA GLY A 128 1.23 -7.94 -5.44
C GLY A 128 1.24 -6.98 -4.26
N VAL A 129 0.38 -7.20 -3.27
CA VAL A 129 0.38 -6.43 -2.04
C VAL A 129 0.16 -7.35 -0.86
N ILE A 130 0.96 -7.19 0.18
CA ILE A 130 0.83 -7.90 1.44
C ILE A 130 0.58 -6.85 2.52
N THR A 131 -0.69 -6.62 2.87
CA THR A 131 -1.05 -5.79 4.03
C THR A 131 -0.72 -6.57 5.29
N ILE A 132 0.17 -6.03 6.12
CA ILE A 132 0.80 -6.80 7.21
C ILE A 132 -0.25 -7.26 8.22
N ALA A 133 -1.11 -6.36 8.72
CA ALA A 133 -2.09 -6.71 9.73
C ALA A 133 -3.13 -7.73 9.22
N ASN A 134 -3.63 -7.55 7.99
CA ASN A 134 -4.57 -8.50 7.37
C ASN A 134 -3.94 -9.89 7.21
N THR A 135 -2.66 -9.96 6.83
CA THR A 135 -1.97 -11.24 6.62
C THR A 135 -1.68 -11.94 7.94
N VAL A 136 -1.29 -11.19 8.98
CA VAL A 136 -0.94 -11.75 10.28
C VAL A 136 -2.17 -12.12 11.11
N PHE A 137 -3.20 -11.26 11.12
CA PHE A 137 -4.35 -11.39 12.02
C PHE A 137 -5.66 -11.77 11.31
N GLY A 138 -5.76 -11.63 9.98
CA GLY A 138 -6.98 -11.90 9.20
C GLY A 138 -6.84 -13.03 8.17
N SER A 139 -5.75 -13.81 8.20
CA SER A 139 -5.58 -14.94 7.27
C SER A 139 -6.69 -15.98 7.43
N LYS A 140 -7.04 -16.71 6.36
CA LYS A 140 -7.98 -17.82 6.41
C LYS A 140 -7.34 -19.09 5.84
N PRO A 141 -7.11 -20.16 6.65
CA PRO A 141 -7.39 -20.25 8.09
C PRO A 141 -6.52 -19.28 8.93
N ASP A 142 -6.97 -18.99 10.15
CA ASP A 142 -6.25 -18.10 11.07
C ASP A 142 -4.88 -18.71 11.43
N ILE A 143 -3.84 -17.86 11.55
CA ILE A 143 -2.57 -18.29 12.15
C ILE A 143 -2.84 -18.69 13.62
N ASN A 144 -2.23 -19.79 14.05
CA ASN A 144 -2.38 -20.30 15.41
C ASN A 144 -2.10 -19.21 16.46
N THR A 145 -3.06 -18.99 17.37
CA THR A 145 -3.00 -17.95 18.39
C THR A 145 -1.78 -18.10 19.31
N ASP A 146 -1.35 -19.32 19.61
CA ASP A 146 -0.19 -19.58 20.49
C ASP A 146 1.12 -19.19 19.79
N LEU A 147 1.22 -19.45 18.48
CA LEU A 147 2.34 -19.01 17.66
C LEU A 147 2.43 -17.48 17.65
N LEU A 148 1.32 -16.79 17.37
CA LEU A 148 1.29 -15.32 17.35
C LEU A 148 1.56 -14.72 18.73
N ALA A 149 0.99 -15.27 19.80
CA ALA A 149 1.23 -14.81 21.17
C ALA A 149 2.72 -14.91 21.52
N LYS A 150 3.36 -16.02 21.14
CA LYS A 150 4.80 -16.20 21.33
C LYS A 150 5.64 -15.25 20.47
N ALA A 151 5.26 -15.05 19.21
CA ALA A 151 5.99 -14.20 18.27
C ALA A 151 5.90 -12.70 18.63
N PHE A 152 4.72 -12.24 19.03
CA PHE A 152 4.47 -10.85 19.42
C PHE A 152 4.75 -10.58 20.91
N GLN A 153 5.06 -11.62 21.69
CA GLN A 153 5.38 -11.53 23.12
C GLN A 153 4.24 -10.91 23.95
N VAL A 154 3.01 -11.31 23.64
CA VAL A 154 1.78 -10.83 24.30
C VAL A 154 0.91 -12.01 24.72
N ASP A 155 -0.08 -11.73 25.57
CA ASP A 155 -1.08 -12.73 25.94
C ASP A 155 -1.94 -13.14 24.75
N LYS A 156 -2.41 -14.39 24.78
CA LYS A 156 -3.34 -14.94 23.77
C LYS A 156 -4.60 -14.09 23.61
N SER A 157 -5.07 -13.46 24.68
CA SER A 157 -6.25 -12.59 24.67
C SER A 157 -6.06 -11.36 23.78
N VAL A 158 -4.86 -10.78 23.74
CA VAL A 158 -4.52 -9.65 22.86
C VAL A 158 -4.55 -10.10 21.40
N VAL A 159 -3.96 -11.26 21.10
CA VAL A 159 -3.97 -11.83 19.75
C VAL A 159 -5.40 -12.11 19.29
N TRP A 160 -6.23 -12.70 20.15
CA TRP A 160 -7.65 -12.93 19.84
C TRP A 160 -8.38 -11.64 19.54
N GLN A 161 -8.18 -10.60 20.35
CA GLN A 161 -8.77 -9.29 20.07
C GLN A 161 -8.34 -8.77 18.70
N LEU A 162 -7.06 -8.86 18.34
CA LEU A 162 -6.58 -8.45 17.01
C LEU A 162 -7.23 -9.28 15.90
N GLN A 163 -7.27 -10.61 16.02
CA GLN A 163 -7.89 -11.50 15.03
C GLN A 163 -9.39 -11.22 14.80
N THR A 164 -10.11 -10.69 15.80
CA THR A 164 -11.52 -10.28 15.60
C THR A 164 -11.70 -8.98 14.81
N LYS A 165 -10.63 -8.20 14.60
CA LYS A 165 -10.69 -6.91 13.87
C LYS A 165 -10.38 -7.05 12.38
N PHE A 166 -9.79 -8.17 11.95
CA PHE A 166 -9.29 -8.41 10.60
C PHE A 166 -9.95 -9.65 9.98
#